data_AF-A0A8H7L2I1-F1
#
_entry.id   AF-A0A8H7L2I1-F1
#
_cell.length_a   1.000
_cell.length_b   1.000
_cell.length_c   1.000
_cell.angle_alpha   90.00
_cell.angle_beta   90.00
_cell.angle_gamma   90.00
#
_symmetry.space_group_name_H-M   'P 1'
#
loop_
_entity.id
_entity.type
_entity.pdbx_description
1 polymer ?
#
loop_
_entity_poly.entity_id
_entity_poly.type
_entity_poly.pdbx_seq_one_letter_code
_entity_poly.pdbx_strand_id
1 'polypeptide(L)'
;MPTLDNLGKISAVTMVVYIPVLVVATILVCRHGFTRDAGWIFLAIFSLTRIIGGATLIAAEEIRPVVTTLYIVGIVLESAGLSPLMLATLGFIKTIVQNSLPNPALFTRAFRLLGLLATIALALSIYGSTETSPSTVSNGSTLRRVGSLLFLALYLILAALHGYCWANVARLMKHRRTLLVAISAALPFLGVRVVYSVLSAFSGPLSFSGTAAAAPAKTGFLAKFSMLTGSWPIYLCMSVLMELVVVVIYTTAGARIPLQQDYVQQAKFADDEPLYGMGPAGPGYQAPYQAPYAAPYGSSPYAQQEHIAYAPPPPRA
;
A
#
# COMPACT_ATOMS: atom_id res chain seq x y z
N MET A 1 -19.87 30.81 17.09
CA MET A 1 -19.32 29.85 16.11
C MET A 1 -19.18 28.52 16.83
N PRO A 2 -19.72 27.42 16.32
CA PRO A 2 -19.46 26.11 16.91
C PRO A 2 -17.93 25.90 16.92
N THR A 3 -17.38 25.60 18.08
CA THR A 3 -15.96 25.29 18.22
C THR A 3 -15.77 23.82 17.90
N LEU A 4 -14.93 23.50 16.90
CA LEU A 4 -14.53 22.12 16.60
C LEU A 4 -14.02 21.41 17.86
N ASP A 5 -14.43 20.16 18.02
CA ASP A 5 -13.90 19.32 19.10
C ASP A 5 -12.45 18.91 18.79
N ASN A 6 -11.83 18.14 19.69
CA ASN A 6 -10.44 17.72 19.48
C ASN A 6 -10.29 16.77 18.27
N LEU A 7 -11.30 15.94 17.96
CA LEU A 7 -11.30 15.05 16.80
C LEU A 7 -11.44 15.83 15.49
N GLY A 8 -12.32 16.84 15.46
CA GLY A 8 -12.46 17.77 14.36
C GLY A 8 -11.17 18.54 14.06
N LYS A 9 -10.48 19.03 15.11
CA LYS A 9 -9.16 19.67 14.97
C LYS A 9 -8.10 18.72 14.42
N ILE A 10 -8.02 17.48 14.93
CA ILE A 10 -7.09 16.46 14.42
C ILE A 10 -7.38 16.14 12.95
N SER A 11 -8.65 16.03 12.58
CA SER A 11 -9.09 15.78 11.21
C SER A 11 -8.74 16.93 10.26
N ALA A 12 -8.88 18.18 10.71
CA ALA A 12 -8.46 19.35 9.95
C ALA A 12 -6.96 19.35 9.67
N VAL A 13 -6.14 19.09 10.70
CA VAL A 13 -4.68 18.98 10.55
C VAL A 13 -4.32 17.83 9.61
N THR A 14 -4.95 16.67 9.77
CA THR A 14 -4.75 15.49 8.93
C THR A 14 -5.00 15.84 7.46
N MET A 15 -6.15 16.44 7.16
CA MET A 15 -6.51 16.85 5.80
C MET A 15 -5.41 17.73 5.17
N VAL A 16 -4.96 18.77 5.88
CA VAL A 16 -3.92 19.70 5.38
C VAL A 16 -2.59 18.98 5.15
N VAL A 17 -2.16 18.12 6.06
CA VAL A 17 -0.89 17.39 5.97
C VAL A 17 -0.88 16.39 4.82
N TYR A 18 -2.02 15.77 4.48
CA TYR A 18 -2.10 14.77 3.41
C TYR A 18 -2.19 15.37 2.00
N ILE A 19 -2.44 16.68 1.82
CA ILE A 19 -2.41 17.35 0.51
C ILE A 19 -1.03 17.27 -0.16
N PRO A 20 0.09 17.72 0.45
CA PRO A 20 1.41 17.61 -0.18
C PRO A 20 1.82 16.14 -0.37
N VAL A 21 1.41 15.25 0.54
CA VAL A 21 1.63 13.81 0.43
C VAL A 21 0.94 13.24 -0.81
N LEU A 22 -0.30 13.65 -1.10
CA LEU A 22 -1.03 13.26 -2.31
C LEU A 22 -0.29 13.71 -3.56
N VAL A 23 0.22 14.94 -3.59
CA VAL A 23 1.01 15.46 -4.73
C VAL A 23 2.25 14.58 -4.98
N VAL A 24 3.02 14.28 -3.93
CA VAL A 24 4.20 13.42 -4.03
C VAL A 24 3.81 12.01 -4.47
N ALA A 25 2.78 11.42 -3.89
CA ALA A 25 2.31 10.09 -4.25
C ALA A 25 1.86 10.03 -5.73
N THR A 26 1.15 11.04 -6.22
CA THR A 26 0.75 11.14 -7.63
C THR A 26 1.97 11.26 -8.55
N ILE A 27 2.97 12.08 -8.20
CA ILE A 27 4.22 12.17 -8.96
C ILE A 27 4.92 10.81 -9.03
N LEU A 28 4.98 10.07 -7.92
CA LEU A 28 5.57 8.73 -7.87
C LEU A 28 4.82 7.73 -8.75
N VAL A 29 3.49 7.78 -8.75
CA VAL A 29 2.65 6.96 -9.64
C VAL A 29 2.92 7.30 -11.11
N CYS A 30 3.01 8.58 -11.47
CA CYS A 30 3.32 8.99 -12.83
C CYS A 30 4.75 8.58 -13.26
N ARG A 31 5.73 8.66 -12.35
CA ARG A 31 7.14 8.33 -12.65
C ARG A 31 7.39 6.83 -12.83
N HIS A 32 6.80 6.02 -11.94
CA HIS A 32 7.05 4.57 -11.88
C HIS A 32 6.02 3.74 -12.66
N GLY A 33 5.00 4.41 -13.23
CA GLY A 33 3.94 3.79 -14.00
C GLY A 33 2.69 3.46 -13.16
N PHE A 34 1.56 3.37 -13.85
CA PHE A 34 0.23 3.14 -13.25
C PHE A 34 -0.08 1.65 -12.98
N THR A 35 0.92 0.77 -13.09
CA THR A 35 0.70 -0.65 -12.86
C THR A 35 0.38 -0.88 -11.39
N ARG A 36 -0.72 -1.59 -11.12
CA ARG A 36 -1.26 -1.89 -9.78
C ARG A 36 -0.28 -2.66 -8.87
N ASP A 37 0.84 -3.09 -9.44
CA ASP A 37 1.92 -3.82 -8.81
C ASP A 37 2.93 -2.89 -8.11
N ALA A 38 2.95 -1.62 -8.46
CA ALA A 38 3.75 -0.60 -7.80
C ALA A 38 2.95 -0.03 -6.62
N GLY A 39 3.39 -0.29 -5.38
CA GLY A 39 2.68 0.11 -4.15
C GLY A 39 2.33 1.61 -4.04
N TRP A 40 2.89 2.46 -4.91
CA TRP A 40 2.65 3.90 -5.02
C TRP A 40 1.18 4.27 -5.23
N ILE A 41 0.43 3.52 -6.04
CA ILE A 41 -1.00 3.82 -6.29
C ILE A 41 -1.82 3.74 -4.99
N PHE A 42 -1.45 2.81 -4.10
CA PHE A 42 -2.11 2.67 -2.82
C PHE A 42 -1.77 3.82 -1.84
N LEU A 43 -0.62 4.48 -1.97
CA LEU A 43 -0.31 5.71 -1.22
C LEU A 43 -1.16 6.89 -1.69
N ALA A 44 -1.42 6.99 -3.00
CA ALA A 44 -2.31 8.00 -3.56
C ALA A 44 -3.77 7.76 -3.10
N ILE A 45 -4.24 6.50 -3.15
CA ILE A 45 -5.55 6.12 -2.61
C ILE A 45 -5.63 6.41 -1.10
N PHE A 46 -4.58 6.08 -0.33
CA PHE A 46 -4.53 6.33 1.11
C PHE A 46 -4.66 7.82 1.44
N SER A 47 -3.87 8.67 0.77
CA SER A 47 -3.90 10.13 0.99
C SER A 47 -5.26 10.72 0.59
N LEU A 48 -5.88 10.26 -0.50
CA LEU A 48 -7.23 10.67 -0.88
C LEU A 48 -8.26 10.28 0.19
N THR A 49 -8.23 9.05 0.70
CA THR A 49 -9.10 8.59 1.79
C THR A 49 -8.94 9.46 3.03
N ARG A 50 -7.71 9.89 3.37
CA ARG A 50 -7.43 10.77 4.52
C ARG A 50 -8.00 12.19 4.34
N ILE A 51 -7.87 12.75 3.14
CA ILE A 51 -8.41 14.07 2.82
C ILE A 51 -9.95 14.03 2.86
N ILE A 52 -10.57 13.05 2.22
CA ILE A 52 -12.04 12.92 2.20
C ILE A 52 -12.56 12.65 3.61
N GLY A 53 -11.95 11.72 4.36
CA GLY A 53 -12.37 11.40 5.73
C GLY A 53 -12.29 12.60 6.67
N GLY A 54 -11.21 13.38 6.59
CA GLY A 54 -11.05 14.62 7.35
C GLY A 54 -12.11 15.66 6.97
N ALA A 55 -12.34 15.88 5.66
CA ALA A 55 -13.35 16.81 5.17
C ALA A 55 -14.77 16.41 5.63
N THR A 56 -15.11 15.13 5.58
CA THR A 56 -16.42 14.63 6.01
C THR A 56 -16.64 14.78 7.52
N LEU A 57 -15.60 14.57 8.35
CA LEU A 57 -15.74 14.72 9.80
C LEU A 57 -15.90 16.18 10.21
N ILE A 58 -15.14 17.09 9.59
CA ILE A 58 -15.29 18.54 9.79
C ILE A 58 -16.70 18.99 9.38
N ALA A 59 -17.17 18.55 8.21
CA ALA A 59 -18.52 18.87 7.74
C ALA A 59 -19.60 18.29 8.68
N ALA A 60 -19.38 17.12 9.28
CA ALA A 60 -20.29 16.52 10.25
C ALA A 60 -20.43 17.40 11.52
N GLU A 61 -19.35 18.04 11.95
CA GLU A 61 -19.33 18.92 13.12
C GLU A 61 -19.92 20.30 12.87
N GLU A 62 -19.80 20.83 11.65
CA GLU A 62 -20.25 22.19 11.29
C GLU A 62 -21.73 22.26 10.88
N ILE A 63 -22.25 21.25 10.17
CA ILE A 63 -23.60 21.29 9.58
C ILE A 63 -24.67 21.09 10.67
N ARG A 64 -25.71 21.94 10.65
CA ARG A 64 -26.92 21.81 11.48
C ARG A 64 -28.17 21.84 10.57
N PRO A 65 -29.16 20.94 10.75
CA PRO A 65 -29.24 19.87 11.75
C PRO A 65 -28.20 18.76 11.54
N VAL A 66 -27.93 17.97 12.59
CA VAL A 66 -26.93 16.89 12.58
C VAL A 66 -27.29 15.85 11.53
N VAL A 67 -26.30 15.47 10.71
CA VAL A 67 -26.42 14.39 9.74
C VAL A 67 -25.48 13.25 10.10
N THR A 68 -26.02 12.21 10.74
CA THR A 68 -25.26 11.04 11.25
C THR A 68 -24.44 10.34 10.16
N THR A 69 -24.91 10.35 8.91
CA THR A 69 -24.20 9.75 7.78
C THR A 69 -22.80 10.35 7.57
N LEU A 70 -22.59 11.65 7.78
CA LEU A 70 -21.26 12.24 7.63
C LEU A 70 -20.28 11.71 8.69
N TYR A 71 -20.73 11.52 9.93
CA TYR A 71 -19.93 10.87 10.98
C TYR A 71 -19.58 9.44 10.61
N ILE A 72 -20.57 8.65 10.17
CA ILE A 72 -20.35 7.25 9.75
C ILE A 72 -19.32 7.19 8.63
N VAL A 73 -19.45 8.04 7.59
CA VAL A 73 -18.50 8.09 6.47
C VAL A 73 -17.09 8.45 6.95
N GLY A 74 -16.94 9.45 7.81
CA GLY A 74 -15.63 9.84 8.36
C GLY A 74 -14.94 8.70 9.11
N ILE A 75 -15.68 7.99 9.97
CA ILE A 75 -15.17 6.85 10.74
C ILE A 75 -14.82 5.66 9.86
N VAL A 76 -15.67 5.40 8.86
CA VAL A 76 -15.46 4.34 7.87
C VAL A 76 -14.18 4.62 7.08
N LEU A 77 -13.98 5.84 6.60
CA LEU A 77 -12.78 6.23 5.84
C LEU A 77 -11.52 6.19 6.71
N GLU A 78 -11.62 6.59 7.97
CA GLU A 78 -10.50 6.46 8.90
C GLU A 78 -10.09 5.00 9.14
N SER A 79 -11.07 4.13 9.35
CA SER A 79 -10.86 2.69 9.54
C SER A 79 -10.35 2.03 8.26
N ALA A 80 -10.85 2.48 7.11
CA ALA A 80 -10.47 1.99 5.79
C ALA A 80 -9.00 2.28 5.44
N GLY A 81 -8.40 3.32 6.02
CA GLY A 81 -7.01 3.73 5.75
C GLY A 81 -5.97 2.63 5.98
N LEU A 82 -6.23 1.64 6.83
CA LEU A 82 -5.34 0.49 7.01
C LEU A 82 -5.17 -0.34 5.72
N SER A 83 -6.24 -0.55 4.96
CA SER A 83 -6.19 -1.45 3.80
C SER A 83 -5.26 -0.93 2.69
N PRO A 84 -5.35 0.33 2.24
CA PRO A 84 -4.38 0.88 1.29
C PRO A 84 -2.93 0.82 1.79
N LEU A 85 -2.63 1.09 3.06
CA LEU A 85 -1.26 1.00 3.58
C LEU A 85 -0.69 -0.43 3.56
N MET A 86 -1.53 -1.40 3.90
CA MET A 86 -1.20 -2.81 3.86
C MET A 86 -0.97 -3.29 2.42
N LEU A 87 -1.82 -2.84 1.49
CA LEU A 87 -1.68 -3.12 0.06
C LEU A 87 -0.46 -2.42 -0.56
N ALA A 88 -0.12 -1.21 -0.10
CA ALA A 88 1.11 -0.53 -0.50
C ALA A 88 2.34 -1.36 -0.10
N THR A 89 2.37 -1.82 1.16
CA THR A 89 3.44 -2.69 1.69
C THR A 89 3.53 -3.99 0.90
N LEU A 90 2.40 -4.63 0.61
CA LEU A 90 2.31 -5.83 -0.23
C LEU A 90 2.86 -5.57 -1.65
N GLY A 91 2.49 -4.45 -2.27
CA GLY A 91 2.99 -4.04 -3.58
C GLY A 91 4.50 -3.81 -3.59
N PHE A 92 5.06 -3.21 -2.53
CA PHE A 92 6.50 -3.05 -2.39
C PHE A 92 7.23 -4.39 -2.22
N ILE A 93 6.71 -5.31 -1.39
CA ILE A 93 7.27 -6.66 -1.26
C ILE A 93 7.21 -7.41 -2.60
N LYS A 94 6.09 -7.30 -3.33
CA LYS A 94 5.96 -7.88 -4.67
C LYS A 94 7.01 -7.30 -5.63
N THR A 95 7.21 -5.98 -5.59
CA THR A 95 8.25 -5.29 -6.37
C THR A 95 9.65 -5.78 -6.00
N ILE A 96 9.93 -6.09 -4.73
CA ILE A 96 11.23 -6.63 -4.31
C ILE A 96 11.44 -8.04 -4.87
N VAL A 97 10.44 -8.90 -4.73
CA VAL A 97 10.51 -10.34 -5.06
C VAL A 97 10.50 -10.62 -6.56
N GLN A 98 9.87 -9.76 -7.35
CA GLN A 98 9.71 -9.94 -8.80
C GLN A 98 11.07 -10.23 -9.47
N ASN A 99 11.19 -11.31 -10.25
CA ASN A 99 12.42 -11.72 -10.94
C ASN A 99 13.63 -12.08 -10.04
N SER A 100 13.51 -12.07 -8.71
CA SER A 100 14.63 -12.38 -7.79
C SER A 100 14.51 -13.74 -7.11
N LEU A 101 13.30 -14.31 -7.02
CA LEU A 101 13.03 -15.58 -6.31
C LEU A 101 12.53 -16.70 -7.24
N PRO A 102 12.77 -17.98 -6.90
CA PRO A 102 12.73 -19.08 -7.85
C PRO A 102 11.33 -19.61 -8.19
N ASN A 103 10.23 -18.97 -7.75
CA ASN A 103 8.87 -19.46 -7.98
C ASN A 103 7.85 -18.31 -8.19
N PRO A 104 7.87 -17.60 -9.34
CA PRO A 104 7.03 -16.43 -9.57
C PRO A 104 5.52 -16.74 -9.51
N ALA A 105 5.10 -17.94 -9.91
CA ALA A 105 3.70 -18.35 -9.92
C ALA A 105 3.10 -18.48 -8.51
N LEU A 106 3.84 -19.05 -7.56
CA LEU A 106 3.41 -19.20 -6.16
C LEU A 106 3.26 -17.83 -5.50
N PHE A 107 4.26 -16.95 -5.64
CA PHE A 107 4.20 -15.59 -5.09
C PHE A 107 3.05 -14.78 -5.70
N THR A 108 2.79 -14.91 -7.00
CA THR A 108 1.67 -14.23 -7.65
C THR A 108 0.33 -14.65 -7.06
N ARG A 109 0.14 -15.96 -6.82
CA ARG A 109 -1.08 -16.48 -6.17
C ARG A 109 -1.18 -16.00 -4.72
N ALA A 110 -0.09 -16.09 -3.96
CA ALA A 110 -0.06 -15.63 -2.56
C ALA A 110 -0.41 -14.14 -2.44
N PHE A 111 0.20 -13.27 -3.26
CA PHE A 111 -0.11 -11.84 -3.25
C PHE A 111 -1.55 -11.54 -3.65
N ARG A 112 -2.14 -12.30 -4.58
CA ARG A 112 -3.56 -12.17 -4.93
C ARG A 112 -4.46 -12.54 -3.75
N LEU A 113 -4.16 -13.64 -3.05
CA LEU A 113 -4.91 -14.06 -1.87
C LEU A 113 -4.79 -13.05 -0.72
N LEU A 114 -3.60 -12.48 -0.50
CA LEU A 114 -3.40 -11.44 0.51
C LEU A 114 -4.14 -10.14 0.16
N GLY A 115 -4.18 -9.78 -1.13
CA GLY A 115 -5.01 -8.68 -1.61
C GLY A 115 -6.50 -8.92 -1.34
N LEU A 116 -7.00 -10.13 -1.63
CA LEU A 116 -8.38 -10.52 -1.34
C LEU A 116 -8.66 -10.48 0.17
N LEU A 117 -7.75 -11.01 0.99
CA LEU A 117 -7.85 -10.96 2.46
C LEU A 117 -7.97 -9.51 2.95
N ALA A 118 -7.16 -8.59 2.41
CA ALA A 118 -7.24 -7.15 2.73
C ALA A 118 -8.59 -6.53 2.33
N THR A 119 -9.16 -6.93 1.19
CA THR A 119 -10.48 -6.45 0.75
C THR A 119 -11.62 -7.00 1.60
N ILE A 120 -11.55 -8.27 2.02
CA ILE A 120 -12.54 -8.90 2.90
C ILE A 120 -12.47 -8.24 4.28
N ALA A 121 -11.27 -8.05 4.84
CA ALA A 121 -11.07 -7.38 6.12
C ALA A 121 -11.63 -5.95 6.10
N LEU A 122 -11.39 -5.22 5.00
CA LEU A 122 -11.95 -3.90 4.76
C LEU A 122 -13.48 -3.94 4.72
N ALA A 123 -14.08 -4.79 3.89
CA ALA A 123 -15.53 -4.90 3.75
C ALA A 123 -16.24 -5.20 5.09
N LEU A 124 -15.71 -6.15 5.86
CA LEU A 124 -16.23 -6.47 7.20
C LEU A 124 -16.11 -5.29 8.16
N SER A 125 -15.00 -4.55 8.11
CA SER A 125 -14.78 -3.37 8.96
C SER A 125 -15.72 -2.22 8.60
N ILE A 126 -15.99 -2.01 7.31
CA ILE A 126 -16.94 -1.00 6.81
C ILE A 126 -18.35 -1.37 7.27
N TYR A 127 -18.82 -2.56 6.92
CA TYR A 127 -20.17 -3.02 7.28
C TYR A 127 -20.36 -3.05 8.80
N GLY A 128 -19.36 -3.53 9.54
CA GLY A 128 -19.41 -3.53 11.00
C GLY A 128 -19.50 -2.14 11.64
N SER A 129 -19.06 -1.09 10.94
CA SER A 129 -19.11 0.30 11.40
C SER A 129 -20.39 1.04 11.00
N THR A 130 -21.14 0.53 10.01
CA THR A 130 -22.42 1.14 9.57
C THR A 130 -23.62 0.69 10.41
N GLU A 131 -23.52 -0.48 11.05
CA GLU A 131 -24.58 -1.03 11.91
C GLU A 131 -24.67 -0.31 13.26
N THR A 132 -25.47 0.77 13.29
CA THR A 132 -25.62 1.64 14.45
C THR A 132 -26.95 1.45 15.21
N SER A 133 -27.88 0.68 14.64
CA SER A 133 -29.21 0.41 15.21
C SER A 133 -29.15 -0.53 16.42
N PRO A 134 -29.97 -0.34 17.47
CA PRO A 134 -29.95 -1.21 18.65
C PRO A 134 -30.12 -2.71 18.37
N SER A 135 -30.88 -3.06 17.34
CA SER A 135 -31.14 -4.46 16.94
C SER A 135 -29.97 -5.11 16.18
N THR A 136 -29.09 -4.34 15.53
CA THR A 136 -28.01 -4.87 14.67
C THR A 136 -26.60 -4.51 15.14
N VAL A 137 -26.46 -3.61 16.11
CA VAL A 137 -25.18 -3.11 16.62
C VAL A 137 -24.28 -4.22 17.20
N SER A 138 -24.87 -5.29 17.74
CA SER A 138 -24.14 -6.46 18.25
C SER A 138 -23.44 -7.23 17.11
N ASN A 139 -24.17 -7.46 16.02
CA ASN A 139 -23.64 -8.09 14.80
C ASN A 139 -22.60 -7.19 14.15
N GLY A 140 -22.86 -5.88 14.04
CA GLY A 140 -21.91 -4.90 13.55
C GLY A 140 -20.59 -4.90 14.32
N SER A 141 -20.68 -4.87 15.65
CA SER A 141 -19.51 -4.95 16.54
C SER A 141 -18.71 -6.23 16.32
N THR A 142 -19.38 -7.35 16.05
CA THR A 142 -18.71 -8.63 15.78
C THR A 142 -17.97 -8.60 14.45
N LEU A 143 -18.61 -8.10 13.39
CA LEU A 143 -17.99 -7.96 12.07
C LEU A 143 -16.79 -7.01 12.08
N ARG A 144 -16.90 -5.89 12.81
CA ARG A 144 -15.79 -4.95 13.02
C ARG A 144 -14.61 -5.61 13.73
N ARG A 145 -14.86 -6.42 14.77
CA ARG A 145 -13.81 -7.18 15.48
C ARG A 145 -13.14 -8.20 14.55
N VAL A 146 -13.92 -9.00 13.83
CA VAL A 146 -13.39 -9.97 12.86
C VAL A 146 -12.54 -9.26 11.81
N GLY A 147 -13.03 -8.17 11.22
CA GLY A 147 -12.26 -7.35 10.27
C GLY A 147 -10.91 -6.88 10.83
N SER A 148 -10.89 -6.40 12.09
CA SER A 148 -9.65 -5.98 12.76
C SER A 148 -8.65 -7.13 12.97
N LEU A 149 -9.14 -8.33 13.29
CA LEU A 149 -8.29 -9.52 13.45
C LEU A 149 -7.73 -10.01 12.11
N LEU A 150 -8.50 -9.87 11.03
CA LEU A 150 -8.01 -10.17 9.67
C LEU A 150 -6.91 -9.18 9.25
N PHE A 151 -7.02 -7.89 9.59
CA PHE A 151 -5.93 -6.94 9.38
C PHE A 151 -4.68 -7.29 10.20
N LEU A 152 -4.84 -7.74 11.45
CA LEU A 152 -3.75 -8.24 12.28
C LEU A 152 -3.07 -9.47 11.65
N ALA A 153 -3.86 -10.46 11.22
CA ALA A 153 -3.34 -11.64 10.53
C ALA A 153 -2.58 -11.26 9.25
N LEU A 154 -3.13 -10.34 8.45
CA LEU A 154 -2.47 -9.83 7.25
C LEU A 154 -1.14 -9.15 7.60
N TYR A 155 -1.07 -8.36 8.67
CA TYR A 155 0.16 -7.72 9.15
C TYR A 155 1.22 -8.74 9.54
N LEU A 156 0.85 -9.79 10.28
CA LEU A 156 1.79 -10.85 10.66
C LEU A 156 2.33 -11.58 9.42
N ILE A 157 1.47 -11.85 8.43
CA ILE A 157 1.90 -12.47 7.17
C ILE A 157 2.84 -11.54 6.38
N LEU A 158 2.53 -10.24 6.31
CA LEU A 158 3.43 -9.26 5.67
C LEU A 158 4.78 -9.17 6.38
N ALA A 159 4.80 -9.15 7.71
CA ALA A 159 6.02 -9.14 8.50
C ALA A 159 6.85 -10.43 8.28
N ALA A 160 6.20 -11.58 8.18
CA ALA A 160 6.86 -12.85 7.87
C ALA A 160 7.44 -12.86 6.44
N LEU A 161 6.69 -12.38 5.44
CA LEU A 161 7.18 -12.23 4.06
C LEU A 161 8.36 -11.25 3.97
N HIS A 162 8.31 -10.17 4.74
CA HIS A 162 9.41 -9.20 4.84
C HIS A 162 10.66 -9.82 5.47
N GLY A 163 10.50 -10.58 6.57
CA GLY A 163 11.58 -11.34 7.17
C GLY A 163 12.18 -12.37 6.22
N TYR A 164 11.34 -13.05 5.43
CA TYR A 164 11.80 -13.97 4.39
C TYR A 164 12.59 -13.26 3.28
N CYS A 165 12.20 -12.04 2.88
CA CYS A 165 12.98 -11.23 1.94
C CYS A 165 14.35 -10.85 2.51
N TRP A 166 14.45 -10.54 3.80
CA TRP A 166 15.71 -10.29 4.49
C TRP A 166 16.62 -11.53 4.55
N ALA A 167 16.06 -12.70 4.85
CA ALA A 167 16.83 -13.96 4.83
C ALA A 167 17.42 -14.27 3.45
N ASN A 168 16.80 -13.76 2.38
CA ASN A 168 17.23 -13.94 1.00
C ASN A 168 17.86 -12.66 0.39
N VAL A 169 18.30 -11.70 1.21
CA VAL A 169 18.78 -10.39 0.73
C VAL A 169 19.93 -10.47 -0.27
N ALA A 170 20.78 -11.49 -0.16
CA ALA A 170 21.89 -11.74 -1.08
C ALA A 170 21.43 -11.92 -2.54
N ARG A 171 20.22 -12.47 -2.75
CA ARG A 171 19.63 -12.70 -4.07
C ARG A 171 18.90 -11.47 -4.65
N LEU A 172 18.72 -10.42 -3.85
CA LEU A 172 18.01 -9.21 -4.25
C LEU A 172 18.96 -8.20 -4.90
N MET A 173 18.47 -7.54 -5.95
CA MET A 173 19.15 -6.43 -6.63
C MET A 173 19.43 -5.27 -5.67
N LYS A 174 20.57 -4.58 -5.87
CA LYS A 174 21.06 -3.54 -4.95
C LYS A 174 20.03 -2.41 -4.73
N HIS A 175 19.38 -1.90 -5.77
CA HIS A 175 18.41 -0.81 -5.66
C HIS A 175 17.11 -1.21 -4.93
N ARG A 176 16.73 -2.48 -4.99
CA ARG A 176 15.55 -3.02 -4.29
C ARG A 176 15.77 -3.19 -2.79
N ARG A 177 17.03 -3.30 -2.35
CA ARG A 177 17.37 -3.32 -0.91
C ARG A 177 16.99 -2.03 -0.21
N THR A 178 17.04 -0.89 -0.90
CA THR A 178 16.56 0.39 -0.35
C THR A 178 15.08 0.34 0.00
N LEU A 179 14.26 -0.30 -0.85
CA LEU A 179 12.83 -0.49 -0.57
C LEU A 179 12.62 -1.45 0.61
N LEU A 180 13.44 -2.50 0.70
CA LEU A 180 13.42 -3.43 1.83
C LEU A 180 13.75 -2.71 3.16
N VAL A 181 14.77 -1.85 3.17
CA VAL A 181 15.10 -1.04 4.36
C VAL A 181 13.96 -0.09 4.72
N ALA A 182 13.30 0.53 3.74
CA ALA A 182 12.15 1.39 3.99
C ALA A 182 10.97 0.62 4.63
N ILE A 183 10.68 -0.60 4.15
CA ILE A 183 9.66 -1.47 4.77
C ILE A 183 10.06 -1.86 6.20
N SER A 184 11.34 -2.19 6.45
CA SER A 184 11.82 -2.45 7.82
C SER A 184 11.59 -1.26 8.75
N ALA A 185 11.84 -0.05 8.26
CA ALA A 185 11.65 1.18 9.04
C ALA A 185 10.16 1.47 9.28
N ALA A 186 9.29 1.18 8.31
CA ALA A 186 7.85 1.46 8.39
C ALA A 186 7.05 0.42 9.20
N LEU A 187 7.42 -0.87 9.12
CA LEU A 187 6.71 -1.97 9.77
C LEU A 187 6.41 -1.78 11.27
N PRO A 188 7.34 -1.32 12.13
CA PRO A 188 7.01 -1.14 13.55
C PRO A 188 5.90 -0.11 13.77
N PHE A 189 5.90 1.00 13.02
CA PHE A 189 4.85 2.02 13.09
C PHE A 189 3.51 1.48 12.55
N LEU A 190 3.56 0.74 11.44
CA LEU A 190 2.38 0.05 10.91
C LEU A 190 1.82 -0.97 11.92
N GLY A 191 2.68 -1.66 12.65
CA GLY A 191 2.30 -2.58 13.73
C GLY A 191 1.55 -1.88 14.86
N VAL A 192 2.07 -0.74 15.35
CA VAL A 192 1.39 0.08 16.37
C VAL A 192 0.00 0.49 15.88
N ARG A 193 -0.10 0.90 14.61
CA ARG A 193 -1.36 1.30 13.98
C ARG A 193 -2.39 0.17 13.89
N VAL A 194 -1.93 -1.05 13.57
CA VAL A 194 -2.77 -2.26 13.53
C VAL A 194 -3.22 -2.63 14.94
N VAL A 195 -2.32 -2.58 15.93
CA VAL A 195 -2.67 -2.84 17.35
C VAL A 195 -3.72 -1.84 17.83
N TYR A 196 -3.57 -0.54 17.54
CA TYR A 196 -4.59 0.46 17.86
C TYR A 196 -5.95 0.10 17.24
N SER A 197 -5.97 -0.35 15.97
CA SER A 197 -7.21 -0.75 15.31
C SER A 197 -7.90 -1.92 16.00
N VAL A 198 -7.13 -2.91 16.46
CA VAL A 198 -7.67 -4.04 17.22
C VAL A 198 -8.20 -3.55 18.56
N LEU A 199 -7.42 -2.81 19.35
CA LEU A 199 -7.85 -2.27 20.64
C LEU A 199 -9.12 -1.42 20.51
N SER A 200 -9.20 -0.59 19.47
CA SER A 200 -10.37 0.21 19.14
C SER A 200 -11.57 -0.65 18.69
N ALA A 201 -11.35 -1.76 17.98
CA ALA A 201 -12.40 -2.71 17.61
C ALA A 201 -13.08 -3.36 18.82
N PHE A 202 -12.30 -3.57 19.89
CA PHE A 202 -12.76 -4.18 21.14
C PHE A 202 -13.18 -3.17 22.21
N SER A 203 -13.02 -1.86 21.99
CA SER A 203 -13.35 -0.82 22.99
C SER A 203 -14.86 -0.63 23.24
N GLY A 204 -15.72 -1.09 22.32
CA GLY A 204 -17.17 -1.02 22.45
C GLY A 204 -17.88 -0.85 21.10
N PRO A 205 -19.23 -0.91 21.10
CA PRO A 205 -20.03 -0.62 19.91
C PRO A 205 -19.89 0.84 19.48
N LEU A 206 -19.96 1.09 18.17
CA LEU A 206 -20.14 2.43 17.62
C LEU A 206 -21.65 2.70 17.59
N SER A 207 -22.16 3.47 18.55
CA SER A 207 -23.57 3.84 18.59
C SER A 207 -23.69 5.36 18.65
N PHE A 208 -24.53 5.94 17.79
CA PHE A 208 -24.85 7.36 17.82
C PHE A 208 -26.24 7.51 18.45
N SER A 209 -26.34 8.25 19.54
CA SER A 209 -27.60 8.36 20.28
C SER A 209 -28.47 9.49 19.74
N GLY A 210 -28.93 9.42 18.48
CA GLY A 210 -29.93 10.33 17.85
C GLY A 210 -29.52 11.82 17.72
N THR A 211 -28.93 12.37 18.76
CA THR A 211 -27.92 13.42 18.78
C THR A 211 -26.59 12.86 18.26
N ALA A 212 -25.78 13.69 17.58
CA ALA A 212 -24.46 13.32 17.04
C ALA A 212 -23.47 12.69 18.04
N ALA A 213 -23.83 12.65 19.33
CA ALA A 213 -22.99 12.12 20.38
C ALA A 213 -22.91 10.58 20.31
N ALA A 214 -21.69 10.09 20.22
CA ALA A 214 -21.39 8.69 20.44
C ALA A 214 -21.86 8.28 21.84
N ALA A 215 -22.50 7.12 21.95
CA ALA A 215 -22.93 6.56 23.24
C ALA A 215 -21.73 6.45 24.20
N PRO A 216 -21.94 6.66 25.51
CA PRO A 216 -20.85 6.65 26.48
C PRO A 216 -20.11 5.31 26.42
N ALA A 217 -18.78 5.38 26.38
CA ALA A 217 -17.92 4.20 26.35
C ALA A 217 -18.18 3.33 27.59
N LYS A 218 -18.12 2.00 27.42
CA LYS A 218 -18.11 1.08 28.57
C LYS A 218 -16.91 1.42 29.46
N THR A 219 -17.12 1.52 30.76
CA THR A 219 -16.04 1.79 31.74
C THR A 219 -15.06 0.62 31.80
N GLY A 220 -13.86 0.79 31.24
CA GLY A 220 -12.78 -0.20 31.25
C GLY A 220 -11.50 0.33 30.62
N PHE A 221 -10.37 -0.39 30.76
CA PHE A 221 -9.07 0.04 30.19
C PHE A 221 -9.14 0.25 28.67
N LEU A 222 -9.89 -0.60 27.95
CA LEU A 222 -10.05 -0.55 26.50
C LEU A 222 -10.83 0.67 26.01
N ALA A 223 -11.63 1.31 26.86
CA ALA A 223 -12.43 2.49 26.51
C ALA A 223 -11.54 3.64 26.00
N LYS A 224 -10.31 3.74 26.53
CA LYS A 224 -9.34 4.77 26.16
C LYS A 224 -8.87 4.68 24.70
N PHE A 225 -9.02 3.52 24.06
CA PHE A 225 -8.66 3.26 22.67
C PHE A 225 -9.84 3.40 21.70
N SER A 226 -11.01 3.78 22.21
CA SER A 226 -12.14 4.15 21.36
C SER A 226 -11.75 5.35 20.51
N MET A 227 -11.98 5.26 19.21
CA MET A 227 -11.68 6.34 18.26
C MET A 227 -12.53 7.59 18.55
N LEU A 228 -13.79 7.41 18.93
CA LEU A 228 -14.76 8.51 19.11
C LEU A 228 -14.77 9.08 20.52
N THR A 229 -14.71 8.21 21.52
CA THR A 229 -14.93 8.57 22.94
C THR A 229 -13.70 8.37 23.80
N GLY A 230 -12.62 7.87 23.20
CA GLY A 230 -11.38 7.59 23.89
C GLY A 230 -10.49 8.81 24.05
N SER A 231 -9.25 8.54 24.44
CA SER A 231 -8.24 9.55 24.70
C SER A 231 -7.71 10.11 23.38
N TRP A 232 -7.99 11.37 23.06
CA TRP A 232 -7.53 12.01 21.82
C TRP A 232 -6.00 11.93 21.61
N PRO A 233 -5.12 12.00 22.64
CA PRO A 233 -3.68 11.82 22.45
C PRO A 233 -3.32 10.39 22.03
N ILE A 234 -4.02 9.37 22.56
CA ILE A 234 -3.78 7.96 22.17
C ILE A 234 -4.16 7.78 20.70
N TYR A 235 -5.32 8.30 20.31
CA TYR A 235 -5.76 8.28 18.93
C TYR A 235 -4.77 9.00 18.00
N LEU A 236 -4.35 10.22 18.33
CA LEU A 236 -3.38 10.98 17.54
C LEU A 236 -2.05 10.23 17.41
N CYS A 237 -1.49 9.74 18.51
CA CYS A 237 -0.16 9.13 18.53
C CYS A 237 -0.14 7.74 17.91
N MET A 238 -1.10 6.86 18.24
CA MET A 238 -1.09 5.47 17.78
C MET A 238 -1.77 5.27 16.42
N SER A 239 -2.67 6.19 16.03
CA SER A 239 -3.37 6.12 14.74
C SER A 239 -2.72 7.07 13.72
N VAL A 240 -3.01 8.36 13.84
CA VAL A 240 -2.71 9.37 12.80
C VAL A 240 -1.21 9.56 12.60
N LEU A 241 -0.45 9.68 13.68
CA LEU A 241 0.99 9.91 13.63
C LEU A 241 1.74 8.69 13.08
N MET A 242 1.39 7.48 13.51
CA MET A 242 2.01 6.25 12.99
C MET A 242 1.78 6.11 11.49
N GLU A 243 0.57 6.40 11.00
CA GLU A 243 0.27 6.39 9.57
C GLU A 243 1.08 7.43 8.80
N LEU A 244 1.18 8.65 9.34
CA LEU A 244 1.96 9.71 8.72
C LEU A 244 3.43 9.31 8.59
N VAL A 245 4.01 8.74 9.65
CA VAL A 245 5.40 8.25 9.65
C VAL A 245 5.59 7.18 8.57
N VAL A 246 4.70 6.19 8.49
CA VAL A 246 4.75 5.14 7.45
C VAL A 246 4.73 5.74 6.05
N VAL A 247 3.82 6.68 5.78
CA VAL A 247 3.71 7.30 4.46
C VAL A 247 4.91 8.16 4.12
N VAL A 248 5.45 8.91 5.07
CA VAL A 248 6.69 9.69 4.87
C VAL A 248 7.85 8.77 4.53
N ILE A 249 8.01 7.65 5.24
CA ILE A 249 9.05 6.64 4.94
C ILE A 249 8.87 6.11 3.51
N TYR A 250 7.66 5.71 3.12
CA TYR A 250 7.42 5.15 1.80
C TYR A 250 7.60 6.17 0.68
N THR A 251 7.04 7.38 0.81
CA THR A 251 7.18 8.43 -0.21
C THR A 251 8.62 8.89 -0.38
N THR A 252 9.38 9.03 0.71
CA THR A 252 10.81 9.37 0.64
C THR A 252 11.64 8.26 0.00
N ALA A 253 11.36 6.98 0.30
CA ALA A 253 11.98 5.86 -0.38
C ALA A 253 11.66 5.87 -1.88
N GLY A 254 10.38 6.07 -2.25
CA GLY A 254 9.95 6.10 -3.65
C GLY A 254 10.57 7.21 -4.49
N ALA A 255 10.79 8.37 -3.89
CA ALA A 255 11.45 9.49 -4.55
C ALA A 255 12.92 9.16 -4.89
N ARG A 256 13.59 8.41 -4.00
CA ARG A 256 15.03 8.08 -4.11
C ARG A 256 15.34 6.87 -5.00
N ILE A 257 14.38 6.00 -5.30
CA ILE A 257 14.65 4.76 -6.05
C ILE A 257 14.46 5.00 -7.57
N PRO A 258 15.48 4.80 -8.42
CA PRO A 258 15.34 4.80 -9.88
C PRO A 258 15.01 3.39 -10.41
N LEU A 259 13.76 2.93 -10.23
CA LEU A 259 13.35 1.56 -10.62
C LEU A 259 13.56 1.23 -12.11
N GLN A 260 13.48 2.22 -13.01
CA GLN A 260 13.72 2.01 -14.44
C GLN A 260 15.15 1.54 -14.77
N GLN A 261 16.14 1.88 -13.94
CA GLN A 261 17.53 1.50 -14.20
C GLN A 261 17.78 0.00 -13.99
N ASP A 262 17.03 -0.64 -13.09
CA ASP A 262 17.15 -2.09 -12.84
C ASP A 262 16.74 -2.91 -14.08
N TYR A 263 15.69 -2.50 -14.80
CA TYR A 263 15.24 -3.18 -16.02
C TYR A 263 16.23 -3.01 -17.17
N VAL A 264 16.76 -1.79 -17.34
CA VAL A 264 17.77 -1.50 -18.37
C VAL A 264 19.07 -2.25 -18.09
N GLN A 265 19.48 -2.32 -16.82
CA GLN A 265 20.70 -3.01 -16.43
C GLN A 265 20.56 -4.52 -16.61
N GLN A 266 19.39 -5.10 -16.29
CA GLN A 266 19.11 -6.51 -16.55
C GLN A 266 19.07 -6.84 -18.06
N ALA A 267 18.53 -5.94 -18.89
CA ALA A 267 18.55 -6.11 -20.35
C ALA A 267 19.98 -6.05 -20.90
N LYS A 268 20.80 -5.09 -20.47
CA LYS A 268 22.21 -5.01 -20.86
C LYS A 268 23.01 -6.26 -20.48
N PHE A 269 22.81 -6.79 -19.28
CA PHE A 269 23.46 -8.06 -18.89
C PHE A 269 22.99 -9.27 -19.72
N ALA A 270 21.77 -9.26 -20.24
CA ALA A 270 21.27 -10.31 -21.12
C ALA A 270 21.82 -10.16 -22.55
N ASP A 271 22.03 -8.92 -23.02
CA ASP A 271 22.61 -8.61 -24.33
C ASP A 271 24.14 -8.81 -24.36
N ASP A 272 24.82 -8.57 -23.23
CA ASP A 272 26.27 -8.70 -23.06
C ASP A 272 26.72 -10.15 -22.74
N GLU A 273 25.79 -11.10 -22.54
CA GLU A 273 26.16 -12.51 -22.43
C GLU A 273 26.61 -13.02 -23.81
N PRO A 274 27.89 -13.37 -24.02
CA PRO A 274 28.31 -13.95 -25.28
C PRO A 274 27.54 -15.25 -25.48
N LEU A 275 27.06 -15.48 -26.70
CA LEU A 275 26.45 -16.73 -27.17
C LEU A 275 27.47 -17.91 -27.20
N TYR A 276 28.35 -18.02 -26.20
CA TYR A 276 29.32 -19.10 -26.03
C TYR A 276 28.69 -20.22 -25.23
N GLY A 277 27.87 -21.02 -25.89
CA GLY A 277 27.29 -22.21 -25.25
C GLY A 277 26.13 -22.89 -25.95
N MET A 278 25.86 -22.64 -27.24
CA MET A 278 24.97 -23.52 -28.01
C MET A 278 25.71 -24.80 -28.41
N GLY A 279 25.93 -25.68 -27.43
CA GLY A 279 26.03 -27.11 -27.71
C GLY A 279 24.64 -27.63 -28.14
N PRO A 280 24.56 -28.67 -28.98
CA PRO A 280 23.31 -29.11 -29.59
C PRO A 280 22.27 -29.43 -28.51
N ALA A 281 21.07 -28.88 -28.70
CA ALA A 281 19.95 -28.91 -27.79
C ALA A 281 19.61 -30.34 -27.32
N GLY A 282 19.75 -30.60 -26.02
CA GLY A 282 19.07 -31.71 -25.36
C GLY A 282 17.57 -31.40 -25.24
N PRO A 283 16.68 -32.39 -25.38
CA PRO A 283 15.24 -32.16 -25.37
C PRO A 283 14.79 -31.75 -23.97
N GLY A 284 14.42 -30.49 -23.77
CA GLY A 284 13.77 -30.06 -22.51
C GLY A 284 13.84 -28.58 -22.13
N TYR A 285 14.68 -27.75 -22.75
CA TYR A 285 14.73 -26.33 -22.42
C TYR A 285 13.85 -25.49 -23.34
N GLN A 286 12.65 -25.13 -22.88
CA GLN A 286 11.86 -24.04 -23.44
C GLN A 286 12.25 -22.73 -22.76
N ALA A 287 12.78 -21.79 -23.55
CA ALA A 287 13.01 -20.42 -23.09
C ALA A 287 11.68 -19.78 -22.64
N PRO A 288 11.65 -18.99 -21.55
CA PRO A 288 10.45 -18.28 -21.16
C PRO A 288 10.02 -17.31 -22.27
N TYR A 289 8.78 -17.43 -22.73
CA TYR A 289 8.21 -16.56 -23.75
C TYR A 289 8.19 -15.11 -23.23
N GLN A 290 9.10 -14.26 -23.71
CA GLN A 290 9.06 -12.82 -23.51
C GLN A 290 8.17 -12.22 -24.60
N ALA A 291 7.08 -11.55 -24.20
CA ALA A 291 6.29 -10.75 -25.13
C ALA A 291 7.16 -9.60 -25.66
N PRO A 292 7.14 -9.28 -26.97
CA PRO A 292 7.96 -8.21 -27.52
C PRO A 292 7.55 -6.87 -26.93
N TYR A 293 8.46 -6.19 -26.22
CA TYR A 293 8.27 -4.81 -25.82
C TYR A 293 8.54 -3.94 -27.05
N ALA A 294 7.52 -3.24 -27.55
CA ALA A 294 7.69 -2.25 -28.61
C ALA A 294 8.55 -1.11 -28.06
N ALA A 295 9.78 -0.96 -28.57
CA ALA A 295 10.65 0.14 -28.22
C ALA A 295 9.96 1.48 -28.59
N PRO A 296 10.05 2.53 -27.76
CA PRO A 296 9.65 3.87 -28.18
C PRO A 296 10.60 4.30 -29.30
N TYR A 297 10.05 4.71 -30.44
CA TYR A 297 10.80 5.32 -31.53
C TYR A 297 11.62 6.51 -31.00
N GLY A 298 12.95 6.45 -31.09
CA GLY A 298 13.81 7.56 -30.70
C GLY A 298 15.30 7.20 -30.60
N SER A 299 16.00 7.35 -31.73
CA SER A 299 17.43 7.65 -31.88
C SER A 299 18.48 6.73 -31.24
N SER A 300 19.00 5.78 -32.01
CA SER A 300 20.39 5.29 -31.86
C SER A 300 21.32 6.07 -32.79
N PRO A 301 22.43 6.68 -32.32
CA PRO A 301 23.31 7.51 -33.16
C PRO A 301 24.28 6.75 -34.08
N TYR A 302 24.21 5.42 -34.17
CA TYR A 302 25.27 4.62 -34.82
C TYR A 302 24.85 3.93 -36.13
N ALA A 303 23.70 4.28 -36.70
CA ALA A 303 23.22 3.68 -37.95
C ALA A 303 23.55 4.56 -39.18
N GLN A 304 24.83 4.89 -39.37
CA GLN A 304 25.29 5.41 -40.66
C GLN A 304 26.78 5.10 -40.85
N GLN A 305 27.07 3.87 -41.26
CA GLN A 305 28.36 3.54 -41.85
C GLN A 305 28.09 2.68 -43.09
N GLU A 306 28.57 3.20 -44.22
CA GLU A 306 28.23 2.82 -45.58
C GLU A 306 28.59 1.36 -45.93
N HIS A 307 27.68 0.69 -46.64
CA HIS A 307 27.92 -0.60 -47.28
C HIS A 307 28.90 -0.43 -48.47
N ILE A 308 30.16 -0.80 -48.29
CA ILE A 308 31.07 -1.05 -49.40
C ILE A 308 30.83 -2.49 -49.88
N ALA A 309 30.30 -2.64 -51.08
CA ALA A 309 30.01 -3.93 -51.71
C ALA A 309 31.31 -4.67 -52.09
N TYR A 310 31.48 -5.88 -51.58
CA TYR A 310 32.59 -6.77 -51.94
C TYR A 310 32.20 -7.60 -53.18
N ALA A 311 32.95 -7.49 -54.27
CA ALA A 311 32.78 -8.30 -55.47
C ALA A 311 33.47 -9.68 -55.31
N PRO A 312 32.86 -10.79 -55.79
CA PRO A 312 33.47 -12.12 -55.68
C PRO A 312 34.62 -12.32 -56.70
N PRO A 313 35.65 -13.11 -56.36
CA PRO A 313 36.81 -13.33 -57.23
C PRO A 313 36.50 -14.32 -58.39
N PRO A 314 37.18 -14.19 -59.54
CA PRO A 314 36.96 -15.05 -60.69
C PRO A 314 37.57 -16.47 -60.52
N PRO A 315 37.02 -17.48 -61.23
CA PRO A 315 37.45 -18.87 -61.13
C PRO A 315 38.84 -19.10 -61.72
N ARG A 316 39.64 -19.93 -61.04
CA ARG A 316 40.99 -20.34 -61.44
C ARG A 316 40.92 -21.31 -62.64
N ALA A 317 41.73 -21.04 -63.67
CA ALA A 317 42.17 -22.01 -64.67
C ALA A 317 43.63 -22.36 -64.39
#